data_AF-A0A4Q3YVC3-F1
#
_entry.id   AF-A0A4Q3YVC3-F1
#
_cell.length_a   1.000
_cell.length_b   1.000
_cell.length_c   1.000
_cell.angle_alpha   90.00
_cell.angle_beta   90.00
_cell.angle_gamma   90.00
#
_symmetry.space_group_name_H-M   'P 1'
#
loop_
_entity.id
_entity.type
_entity.pdbx_description
1 polymer ?
#
loop_
_entity_poly.entity_id
_entity_poly.type
_entity_poly.pdbx_seq_one_letter_code
_entity_poly.pdbx_strand_id
1 'polypeptide(L)' 'MSAPKTNLDKQKSRHRGAMTGIITVVVFALILLAGLIFFISANGNTPEGAETQIEGTTGAEVPADGDEDGAVD' A
#
# COMPACT_ATOMS: atom_id res chain seq x y z
N MET A 1 -27.13 43.46 14.83
CA MET A 1 -26.31 43.03 15.99
C MET A 1 -25.05 42.38 15.46
N SER A 2 -23.88 42.86 15.83
CA SER A 2 -22.59 42.31 15.42
C SER A 2 -22.34 41.00 16.17
N ALA A 3 -21.97 39.94 15.45
CA ALA A 3 -21.80 38.61 16.03
C ALA A 3 -20.79 38.60 17.19
N PRO A 4 -20.99 37.75 18.21
CA PRO A 4 -20.05 37.62 19.32
C PRO A 4 -18.65 37.30 18.79
N LYS A 5 -17.64 38.08 19.22
CA LYS A 5 -16.24 37.80 18.91
C LYS A 5 -15.82 36.54 19.65
N THR A 6 -15.95 35.38 19.01
CA THR A 6 -15.42 34.13 19.54
C THR A 6 -13.90 34.26 19.65
N ASN A 7 -13.35 33.97 20.83
CA ASN A 7 -11.95 34.22 21.15
C ASN A 7 -11.06 33.12 20.52
N LEU A 8 -10.96 33.13 19.19
CA LEU A 8 -10.30 32.10 18.38
C LEU A 8 -8.83 31.92 18.71
N ASP A 9 -8.12 33.01 19.05
CA ASP A 9 -6.70 32.96 19.40
C ASP A 9 -6.45 32.17 20.69
N LYS A 10 -7.34 32.32 21.68
CA LYS A 10 -7.25 31.62 22.97
C LYS A 10 -7.58 30.13 22.84
N GLN A 11 -8.49 29.79 21.94
CA GLN A 11 -8.77 28.41 21.53
C GLN A 11 -7.55 27.81 20.81
N LYS A 12 -7.05 28.48 19.77
CA LYS A 12 -5.89 28.01 18.99
C LYS A 12 -4.68 27.67 19.87
N SER A 13 -4.40 28.43 20.94
CA SER A 13 -3.27 28.10 21.84
C SER A 13 -3.50 26.81 22.65
N ARG A 14 -4.74 26.55 23.09
CA ARG A 14 -5.12 25.40 23.91
C ARG A 14 -5.08 24.08 23.14
N HIS A 15 -5.34 24.10 21.82
CA HIS A 15 -5.42 22.88 20.98
C HIS A 15 -4.13 22.55 20.23
N ARG A 16 -3.15 23.48 20.23
CA ARG A 16 -1.88 23.31 19.52
C ARG A 16 -1.15 22.03 19.93
N GLY A 17 -1.16 21.67 21.22
CA GLY A 17 -0.53 20.44 21.70
C GLY A 17 -1.10 19.17 21.07
N ALA A 18 -2.43 19.07 20.95
CA ALA A 18 -3.09 17.93 20.33
C ALA A 18 -2.81 17.86 18.81
N MET A 19 -2.82 19.00 18.12
CA MET A 19 -2.46 19.06 16.70
C MET A 19 -1.01 18.63 16.44
N THR A 20 -0.07 19.07 17.27
CA THR A 20 1.34 18.63 17.15
C THR A 20 1.45 17.12 17.37
N GLY A 21 0.78 16.56 18.38
CA GLY A 21 0.80 15.12 18.65
C GLY A 21 0.28 14.28 17.48
N ILE A 22 -0.85 14.67 16.88
CA ILE A 22 -1.40 13.98 15.70
C ILE A 22 -0.42 14.04 14.53
N ILE A 23 0.15 15.22 14.24
CA ILE A 23 1.13 15.36 13.16
C ILE A 23 2.35 14.47 13.41
N THR A 24 2.86 14.40 14.64
CA THR A 24 3.99 13.54 14.98
C THR A 24 3.68 12.06 14.74
N VAL A 25 2.51 11.58 15.14
CA VAL A 25 2.10 10.18 14.93
C VAL A 25 1.93 9.88 13.44
N VAL A 26 1.34 10.79 12.67
CA VAL A 26 1.19 10.64 11.22
C VAL A 26 2.56 10.55 10.54
N VAL A 27 3.49 11.44 10.87
CA VAL A 27 4.85 11.40 10.32
C VAL A 27 5.55 10.08 10.67
N PHE A 28 5.42 9.62 11.92
CA PHE A 28 5.98 8.35 12.34
C PHE A 28 5.39 7.16 11.54
N ALA A 29 4.08 7.13 11.36
CA ALA A 29 3.41 6.09 10.56
C ALA A 29 3.89 6.09 9.10
N LEU A 30 4.09 7.28 8.49
CA LEU A 30 4.63 7.39 7.14
C LEU A 30 6.07 6.86 7.03
N ILE A 31 6.91 7.09 8.04
CA ILE A 31 8.27 6.55 8.09
C ILE A 31 8.24 5.02 8.15
N LEU A 32 7.39 4.45 9.01
CA LEU A 32 7.24 2.99 9.09
C LEU A 32 6.72 2.40 7.79
N LEU A 33 5.73 3.04 7.16
CA LEU A 33 5.19 2.59 5.88
C LEU A 33 6.25 2.62 4.78
N ALA A 34 7.03 3.70 4.67
CA ALA A 34 8.13 3.79 3.72
C ALA A 34 9.18 2.69 3.97
N GLY A 35 9.51 2.42 5.22
CA GLY A 35 10.40 1.32 5.61
C GLY A 35 9.85 -0.05 5.22
N LEU A 36 8.56 -0.29 5.43
CA LEU A 36 7.91 -1.54 5.04
C LEU A 36 7.92 -1.75 3.53
N ILE A 37 7.58 -0.72 2.75
CA ILE A 37 7.64 -0.77 1.29
C ILE A 37 9.06 -1.11 0.84
N PHE A 38 10.07 -0.42 1.38
CA PHE A 38 11.46 -0.69 1.05
C PHE A 38 11.86 -2.14 1.41
N PHE A 39 11.45 -2.63 2.58
CA PHE A 39 11.72 -3.99 3.02
C PHE A 39 11.11 -5.03 2.09
N ILE A 40 9.83 -4.87 1.72
CA ILE A 40 9.14 -5.80 0.80
C ILE A 40 9.77 -5.75 -0.59
N SER A 41 10.09 -4.56 -1.11
CA SER A 41 10.74 -4.44 -2.42
C SER A 41 12.14 -5.07 -2.45
N ALA A 42 12.91 -4.95 -1.37
CA ALA A 42 14.24 -5.54 -1.27
C ALA A 42 14.23 -7.06 -1.05
N ASN A 43 13.16 -7.59 -0.44
CA ASN A 43 13.00 -9.01 -0.11
C ASN A 43 11.86 -9.66 -0.91
N GLY A 44 11.49 -9.08 -2.05
CA GLY A 44 10.32 -9.51 -2.81
C GLY A 44 10.41 -10.97 -3.24
N ASN A 45 9.33 -11.72 -3.01
CA ASN A 45 9.18 -13.08 -3.54
C ASN A 45 9.00 -13.03 -5.07
N THR A 46 9.65 -13.94 -5.79
CA THR A 46 9.19 -14.36 -7.11
C THR A 46 7.76 -14.91 -6.98
N PRO A 47 6.85 -14.63 -7.93
CA PRO A 47 5.51 -15.21 -7.90
C PRO A 47 5.62 -16.75 -7.87
N GLU A 48 5.10 -17.38 -6.82
CA GLU A 48 5.00 -18.85 -6.75
C GLU A 48 3.92 -19.34 -7.72
N GLY A 49 4.23 -20.38 -8.51
CA GLY A 49 3.33 -20.90 -9.53
C GLY A 49 3.31 -20.08 -10.81
N ALA A 50 4.28 -19.19 -11.04
CA ALA A 50 4.43 -18.50 -12.32
C ALA A 50 4.71 -19.46 -13.49
N GLU A 51 5.24 -20.64 -13.18
CA GLU A 51 5.51 -21.75 -14.08
C GLU A 51 4.25 -22.48 -14.57
N THR A 52 3.11 -22.37 -13.85
CA THR A 52 1.89 -23.13 -14.13
C THR A 52 0.66 -22.23 -14.12
N GLN A 53 -0.04 -22.15 -15.26
CA GLN A 53 -1.29 -21.40 -15.41
C GLN A 53 -2.50 -22.33 -15.44
N ILE A 54 -3.64 -21.85 -14.93
CA ILE A 54 -4.90 -22.57 -15.02
C ILE A 54 -5.58 -22.28 -16.36
N GLU A 55 -5.77 -23.32 -17.16
CA GLU A 55 -6.45 -23.25 -18.45
C GLU A 55 -7.94 -22.95 -18.24
N GLY A 56 -8.44 -21.86 -18.83
CA GLY A 56 -9.76 -21.31 -18.55
C GLY A 56 -10.96 -22.19 -18.95
N THR A 57 -10.76 -23.22 -19.79
CA THR A 57 -11.83 -24.12 -20.22
C THR A 57 -11.94 -25.35 -19.31
N THR A 58 -10.83 -26.06 -19.10
CA THR A 58 -10.82 -27.37 -18.40
C THR A 58 -10.46 -27.23 -16.93
N GLY A 59 -9.81 -26.13 -16.53
CA GLY A 59 -9.23 -25.97 -15.20
C GLY A 59 -7.95 -26.79 -15.00
N ALA A 60 -7.33 -27.25 -16.09
CA ALA A 60 -6.06 -27.97 -16.05
C ALA A 60 -4.89 -27.01 -15.80
N GLU A 61 -3.87 -27.47 -15.06
CA GLU A 61 -2.59 -26.77 -14.91
C GLU A 61 -1.77 -26.99 -16.20
N VAL A 62 -1.35 -25.90 -16.86
CA VAL A 62 -0.56 -25.91 -18.10
C VAL A 62 0.69 -25.03 -17.90
N PRO A 63 1.85 -25.42 -18.44
CA PRO A 63 3.04 -24.57 -18.42
C PRO A 63 2.77 -23.16 -18.94
N ALA A 64 3.30 -22.15 -18.26
CA ALA A 64 3.08 -20.76 -18.61
C ALA A 64 3.75 -20.34 -19.93
N ASP A 65 4.86 -21.00 -20.27
CA ASP A 65 5.58 -20.87 -21.52
C ASP A 65 5.04 -21.95 -22.44
N GLY A 66 3.98 -21.65 -23.20
CA GLY A 66 3.42 -22.61 -24.14
C GLY A 66 4.54 -23.19 -25.02
N ASP A 67 4.69 -24.51 -25.02
CA ASP A 67 5.61 -25.25 -25.88
C ASP A 67 5.32 -24.90 -27.35
N GLU A 68 5.98 -23.85 -27.84
CA GLU A 68 6.28 -23.65 -29.25
C GLU A 68 7.36 -24.67 -29.64
N ASP A 69 7.02 -25.96 -29.65
CA ASP A 69 7.80 -26.93 -30.40
C ASP A 69 6.87 -27.95 -31.07
N GLY A 70 6.95 -27.95 -32.40
CA GLY A 70 5.99 -28.58 -33.29
C GLY A 70 5.84 -30.08 -33.09
N ALA A 71 4.59 -30.52 -33.05
CA ALA A 71 4.20 -31.84 -33.52
C ALA A 71 3.28 -31.65 -34.73
N VAL A 72 3.90 -31.35 -35.87
CA VAL A 72 3.36 -31.73 -37.17
C VAL A 72 3.76 -33.19 -37.36
N ASP A 73 2.82 -34.11 -37.15
CA ASP A 73 2.70 -35.37 -37.90
C ASP A 73 1.28 -35.92 -37.78
#